data_AF-A0A355M642-F1
#
_entry.id   AF-A0A355M642-F1
#
_cell.length_a   1.000
_cell.length_b   1.000
_cell.length_c   1.000
_cell.angle_alpha   90.00
_cell.angle_beta   90.00
_cell.angle_gamma   90.00
#
_symmetry.space_group_name_H-M   'P 1'
#
loop_
_entity.id
_entity.type
_entity.pdbx_description
1 polymer ?
#
loop_
_entity_poly.entity_id
_entity_poly.type
_entity_poly.pdbx_seq_one_letter_code
_entity_poly.pdbx_strand_id
1 'polypeptide(L)'
;MTKHHKNKPWCRYADDGIAHCKTESEAQALLIELKKRFSECRLELHPEKTKIIYCKDNKRTGEYQNTKFTFLGYDFQGRQVMGKYGRFFSFTPSVSKEGRKEMNTVIRNLSLRRRTDLEIESIAEWINPIMRGWINYYGKYNKSGMYCVFNCFNRTLVRWARKKYKNLRASKTQAVKFMECIADRSPNLFAHWRYVDGFI
;
A
#
# COMPACT_ATOMS: atom_id res chain seq x y z
N MET A 1 -5.37 10.92 26.79
CA MET A 1 -5.62 9.47 26.63
C MET A 1 -5.23 8.66 27.87
N THR A 2 -3.94 8.51 28.20
CA THR A 2 -3.50 7.68 29.35
C THR A 2 -4.01 8.15 30.73
N LYS A 3 -4.25 9.45 30.90
CA LYS A 3 -4.76 10.02 32.16
C LYS A 3 -6.29 9.95 32.29
N HIS A 4 -7.03 10.33 31.24
CA HIS A 4 -8.49 10.53 31.30
C HIS A 4 -9.33 9.49 30.51
N HIS A 5 -8.72 8.74 29.58
CA HIS A 5 -9.42 7.77 28.72
C HIS A 5 -8.63 6.47 28.57
N LYS A 6 -8.29 5.82 29.70
CA LYS A 6 -7.52 4.56 29.72
C LYS A 6 -8.15 3.45 28.88
N ASN A 7 -9.47 3.46 28.75
CA ASN A 7 -10.24 2.44 28.04
C ASN A 7 -10.31 2.66 26.52
N LYS A 8 -9.70 3.74 26.01
CA LYS A 8 -9.70 4.08 24.58
C LYS A 8 -8.28 3.88 24.02
N PRO A 9 -8.06 2.83 23.20
CA PRO A 9 -6.78 2.65 22.52
C PRO A 9 -6.40 3.90 21.73
N TRP A 10 -5.14 4.29 21.83
CA TRP A 10 -4.60 5.50 21.20
C TRP A 10 -3.30 5.17 20.49
N CYS A 11 -3.20 5.57 19.23
CA CYS A 11 -1.97 5.51 18.45
C CYS A 11 -1.56 6.93 18.06
N ARG A 12 -0.28 7.25 18.17
CA ARG A 12 0.27 8.54 17.74
C ARG A 12 1.61 8.35 17.06
N TYR A 13 1.84 9.07 15.97
CA TYR A 13 3.12 9.19 15.31
C TYR A 13 3.34 10.66 14.98
N ALA A 14 4.35 11.28 15.62
CA ALA A 14 4.55 12.74 15.57
C ALA A 14 3.24 13.51 15.90
N ASP A 15 2.72 14.30 14.95
CA ASP A 15 1.48 15.07 15.02
C ASP A 15 0.23 14.26 14.66
N ASP A 16 0.37 13.17 13.90
CA ASP A 16 -0.74 12.31 13.51
C ASP A 16 -1.18 11.39 14.67
N GLY A 17 -2.50 11.33 14.91
CA GLY A 17 -3.07 10.54 15.99
C GLY A 17 -4.38 9.85 15.63
N ILE A 18 -4.59 8.65 16.18
CA ILE A 18 -5.81 7.85 16.02
C ILE A 18 -6.31 7.45 17.41
N ALA A 19 -7.56 7.82 17.71
CA ALA A 19 -8.27 7.37 18.89
C ALA A 19 -9.37 6.37 18.52
N HIS A 20 -9.41 5.24 19.23
CA HIS A 20 -10.44 4.23 19.04
C HIS A 20 -11.61 4.46 20.00
N CYS A 21 -12.83 4.54 19.47
CA CYS A 21 -14.07 4.65 20.22
C CYS A 21 -15.03 3.52 19.84
N LYS A 22 -15.90 3.08 20.76
CA LYS A 22 -16.85 1.99 20.50
C LYS A 22 -18.11 2.48 19.78
N THR A 23 -18.55 3.69 20.08
CA THR A 23 -19.76 4.31 19.54
C THR A 23 -19.45 5.68 18.95
N GLU A 24 -20.35 6.18 18.10
CA GLU A 24 -20.24 7.52 17.53
C GLU A 24 -20.33 8.62 18.60
N SER A 25 -21.27 8.48 19.54
CA SER A 25 -21.43 9.44 20.65
C SER A 25 -20.15 9.55 21.50
N GLU A 26 -19.47 8.43 21.78
CA GLU A 26 -18.16 8.45 22.45
C GLU A 26 -17.10 9.19 21.62
N ALA A 27 -17.10 9.01 20.30
CA ALA A 27 -16.14 9.67 19.41
C ALA A 27 -16.38 11.19 19.33
N GLN A 28 -17.65 11.62 19.28
CA GLN A 28 -18.03 13.03 19.29
C GLN A 28 -17.67 13.70 20.62
N ALA A 29 -17.95 13.05 21.76
CA ALA A 29 -17.56 13.56 23.08
C ALA A 29 -16.04 13.71 23.19
N LEU A 30 -15.28 12.69 22.77
CA LEU A 30 -13.82 12.74 22.77
C LEU A 30 -13.27 13.85 21.87
N LEU A 31 -13.90 14.08 20.71
CA LEU A 31 -13.49 15.16 19.80
C LEU A 31 -13.64 16.54 20.44
N ILE A 32 -14.73 16.77 21.20
CA ILE A 32 -14.96 18.02 21.93
C ILE A 32 -13.88 18.21 23.02
N GLU A 33 -13.60 17.17 23.79
CA GLU A 33 -12.57 17.21 24.83
C GLU A 33 -11.17 17.45 24.26
N LEU A 34 -10.84 16.81 23.12
CA LEU A 34 -9.58 17.03 22.43
C LEU A 34 -9.46 18.46 21.90
N LYS A 35 -10.53 19.03 21.31
CA LYS A 35 -10.56 20.43 20.88
C LYS A 35 -10.26 21.38 22.04
N LYS A 36 -10.91 21.17 23.18
CA LYS A 36 -10.65 21.96 24.40
C LYS A 36 -9.19 21.84 24.85
N ARG A 37 -8.67 20.61 24.93
CA ARG A 37 -7.29 20.35 25.37
C ARG A 37 -6.24 20.94 24.42
N PHE A 38 -6.48 20.89 23.11
CA PHE A 38 -5.60 21.51 22.12
C PHE A 38 -5.59 23.03 22.27
N SER A 39 -6.76 23.65 22.46
CA SER A 39 -6.88 25.10 22.70
C SER A 39 -6.14 25.55 23.96
N GLU A 40 -6.23 24.79 25.06
CA GLU A 40 -5.42 25.03 26.28
C GLU A 40 -3.90 25.01 26.00
N CYS A 41 -3.48 24.18 25.04
CA CYS A 41 -2.09 24.12 24.58
C CYS A 41 -1.76 25.14 23.48
N ARG A 42 -2.67 26.06 23.15
CA ARG A 42 -2.56 27.03 22.04
C ARG A 42 -2.37 26.37 20.68
N LEU A 43 -3.00 25.22 20.48
CA LEU A 43 -3.04 24.47 19.23
C LEU A 43 -4.48 24.38 18.73
N GLU A 44 -4.63 24.24 17.41
CA GLU A 44 -5.92 24.03 16.78
C GLU A 44 -5.92 22.70 16.02
N LEU A 45 -7.01 21.94 16.15
CA LEU A 45 -7.20 20.72 15.37
C LEU A 45 -7.64 21.11 13.95
N HIS A 46 -6.89 20.62 12.96
CA HIS A 46 -7.21 20.92 11.56
C HIS A 46 -8.61 20.39 11.19
N PRO A 47 -9.55 21.24 10.76
CA PRO A 47 -10.96 20.87 10.62
C PRO A 47 -11.18 19.82 9.53
N GLU A 48 -10.48 19.93 8.41
CA GLU A 48 -10.62 18.96 7.32
C GLU A 48 -9.89 17.63 7.56
N LYS A 49 -8.79 17.62 8.33
CA LYS A 49 -8.04 16.38 8.62
C LYS A 49 -8.69 15.59 9.74
N THR A 50 -9.31 16.26 10.70
CA THR A 50 -9.91 15.63 11.87
C THR A 50 -11.30 15.08 11.53
N LYS A 51 -11.42 13.76 11.42
CA LYS A 51 -12.69 13.10 11.05
C LYS A 51 -12.99 11.93 11.98
N ILE A 52 -14.28 11.72 12.24
CA ILE A 52 -14.77 10.48 12.84
C ILE A 52 -14.96 9.48 11.69
N ILE A 53 -14.32 8.32 11.79
CA ILE A 53 -14.37 7.29 10.75
C ILE A 53 -15.14 6.07 11.23
N TYR A 54 -16.17 5.69 10.48
CA TYR A 54 -16.87 4.44 10.69
C TYR A 54 -16.06 3.28 10.13
N CYS A 55 -15.60 2.41 11.03
CA CYS A 55 -14.82 1.23 10.65
C CYS A 55 -15.74 0.09 10.17
N LYS A 56 -16.24 0.21 8.92
CA LYS A 56 -17.16 -0.74 8.28
C LYS A 56 -16.52 -2.13 8.12
N ASP A 57 -17.22 -3.16 8.55
CA ASP A 57 -16.83 -4.58 8.45
C ASP A 57 -18.07 -5.46 8.25
N ASN A 58 -17.91 -6.79 8.23
CA ASN A 58 -19.02 -7.73 8.04
C ASN A 58 -20.18 -7.59 9.05
N LYS A 59 -19.91 -7.13 10.29
CA LYS A 59 -20.93 -6.98 11.34
C LYS A 59 -21.50 -5.58 11.39
N ARG A 60 -20.73 -4.60 10.92
CA ARG A 60 -21.04 -3.17 10.92
C ARG A 60 -21.53 -2.74 9.55
N THR A 61 -22.83 -2.87 9.32
CA THR A 61 -23.48 -2.61 8.02
C THR A 61 -24.03 -1.19 7.87
N GLY A 62 -23.85 -0.31 8.87
CA GLY A 62 -24.32 1.07 8.81
C GLY A 62 -23.71 1.86 7.65
N GLU A 63 -24.46 2.85 7.17
CA GLU A 63 -24.00 3.78 6.14
C GLU A 63 -23.56 5.10 6.76
N TYR A 64 -22.33 5.50 6.45
CA TYR A 64 -21.68 6.69 6.98
C TYR A 64 -20.89 7.36 5.88
N GLN A 65 -20.78 8.68 5.92
CA GLN A 65 -20.02 9.45 4.93
C GLN A 65 -18.53 9.08 4.93
N ASN A 66 -17.94 8.93 6.11
CA ASN A 66 -16.52 8.66 6.28
C ASN A 66 -16.29 7.21 6.73
N THR A 67 -15.88 6.35 5.79
CA THR A 67 -15.60 4.92 6.03
C THR A 67 -14.16 4.51 5.74
N LYS A 68 -13.29 5.48 5.47
CA LYS A 68 -11.89 5.27 5.14
C LYS A 68 -11.03 6.43 5.61
N PHE A 69 -9.77 6.14 5.92
CA PHE A 69 -8.76 7.15 6.19
C PHE A 69 -7.38 6.64 5.81
N THR A 70 -6.42 7.57 5.74
CA THR A 70 -5.02 7.26 5.46
C THR A 70 -4.19 7.59 6.69
N PHE A 71 -3.28 6.69 7.07
CA PHE A 71 -2.36 6.90 8.19
C PHE A 71 -1.03 6.23 7.87
N LEU A 72 0.08 6.99 7.97
CA LEU A 72 1.44 6.52 7.68
C LEU A 72 1.55 5.79 6.32
N GLY A 73 0.92 6.34 5.28
CA GLY A 73 0.94 5.76 3.93
C GLY A 73 0.07 4.51 3.74
N TYR A 74 -0.76 4.11 4.71
CA TYR A 74 -1.75 3.06 4.55
C TYR A 74 -3.17 3.62 4.49
N ASP A 75 -3.95 3.14 3.53
CA ASP A 75 -5.39 3.33 3.47
C ASP A 75 -6.10 2.25 4.26
N PHE A 76 -6.77 2.66 5.33
CA PHE A 76 -7.66 1.86 6.13
C PHE A 76 -9.10 2.00 5.61
N GLN A 77 -9.72 0.87 5.26
CA GLN A 77 -11.14 0.80 4.88
C GLN A 77 -11.62 -0.67 4.95
N GLY A 78 -12.94 -0.87 4.81
CA GLY A 78 -13.51 -2.20 4.67
C GLY A 78 -13.02 -2.89 3.39
N ARG A 79 -12.51 -4.13 3.53
CA ARG A 79 -11.96 -4.93 2.44
C ARG A 79 -12.33 -6.39 2.60
N GLN A 80 -12.49 -7.08 1.48
CA GLN A 80 -12.59 -8.53 1.49
C GLN A 80 -11.21 -9.12 1.80
N VAL A 81 -11.13 -9.91 2.86
CA VAL A 81 -9.94 -10.61 3.33
C VAL A 81 -10.18 -12.11 3.33
N MET A 82 -9.12 -12.90 3.17
CA MET A 82 -9.19 -14.35 3.26
C MET A 82 -8.94 -14.79 4.70
N GLY A 83 -9.89 -15.50 5.29
CA GLY A 83 -9.76 -16.16 6.59
C GLY A 83 -9.73 -17.69 6.45
N LYS A 84 -9.63 -18.36 7.60
CA LYS A 84 -9.65 -19.83 7.69
C LYS A 84 -10.91 -20.45 7.04
N TYR A 85 -12.05 -19.77 7.13
CA TYR A 85 -13.36 -20.25 6.66
C TYR A 85 -13.80 -19.59 5.34
N GLY A 86 -12.87 -18.97 4.61
CA GLY A 86 -13.15 -18.28 3.36
C GLY A 86 -13.12 -16.76 3.48
N ARG A 87 -13.73 -16.07 2.50
CA ARG A 87 -13.62 -14.62 2.36
C ARG A 87 -14.65 -13.88 3.21
N PHE A 88 -14.22 -12.82 3.89
CA PHE A 88 -15.10 -11.95 4.71
C PHE A 88 -14.67 -10.48 4.61
N PHE A 89 -15.54 -9.52 4.91
CA PHE A 89 -15.14 -8.10 4.99
C PHE A 89 -14.59 -7.77 6.37
N SER A 90 -13.41 -7.14 6.37
CA SER A 90 -12.74 -6.62 7.55
C SER A 90 -12.14 -5.25 7.26
N PHE A 91 -12.04 -4.41 8.29
CA PHE A 91 -11.43 -3.10 8.20
C PHE A 91 -9.91 -3.22 8.32
N THR A 92 -9.19 -3.16 7.20
CA THR A 92 -7.76 -3.50 7.15
C THR A 92 -6.94 -2.49 6.35
N PRO A 93 -5.67 -2.25 6.75
CA PRO A 93 -4.77 -1.38 6.02
C PRO A 93 -4.31 -2.00 4.70
N SER A 94 -4.04 -1.14 3.72
CA SER A 94 -3.35 -1.47 2.48
C SER A 94 -2.56 -0.25 2.03
N VAL A 95 -1.55 -0.41 1.18
CA VAL A 95 -0.80 0.72 0.62
C VAL A 95 -1.75 1.78 0.04
N SER A 96 -1.52 3.04 0.41
CA SER A 96 -2.34 4.17 -0.03
C SER A 96 -2.22 4.42 -1.53
N LYS A 97 -3.18 5.15 -2.10
CA LYS A 97 -3.12 5.54 -3.52
C LYS A 97 -1.91 6.42 -3.80
N GLU A 98 -1.58 7.32 -2.89
CA GLU A 98 -0.45 8.24 -2.94
C GLU A 98 0.86 7.46 -2.89
N GLY A 99 1.01 6.52 -1.95
CA GLY A 99 2.19 5.66 -1.87
C GLY A 99 2.39 4.84 -3.13
N ARG A 100 1.33 4.25 -3.70
CA ARG A 100 1.41 3.58 -5.01
C ARG A 100 1.83 4.52 -6.13
N LYS A 101 1.31 5.76 -6.13
CA LYS A 101 1.65 6.76 -7.15
C LYS A 101 3.13 7.12 -7.06
N GLU A 102 3.66 7.33 -5.87
CA GLU A 102 5.08 7.60 -5.61
C GLU A 102 5.97 6.45 -6.07
N MET A 103 5.66 5.21 -5.67
CA MET A 103 6.41 4.02 -6.11
C MET A 103 6.43 3.88 -7.63
N ASN A 104 5.28 4.07 -8.28
CA ASN A 104 5.19 4.03 -9.74
C ASN A 104 5.97 5.19 -10.39
N THR A 105 6.03 6.37 -9.76
CA THR A 105 6.87 7.49 -10.22
C THR A 105 8.35 7.15 -10.11
N VAL A 106 8.78 6.55 -9.01
CA VAL A 106 10.16 6.04 -8.88
C VAL A 106 10.46 5.07 -10.02
N ILE A 107 9.62 4.05 -10.25
CA ILE A 107 9.80 3.09 -11.35
C ILE A 107 9.91 3.77 -12.71
N ARG A 108 9.06 4.76 -12.99
CA ARG A 108 9.10 5.52 -14.25
C ARG A 108 10.41 6.31 -14.40
N ASN A 109 10.87 6.95 -13.32
CA ASN A 109 12.07 7.79 -13.32
C ASN A 109 13.35 6.98 -13.58
N LEU A 110 13.39 5.70 -13.21
CA LEU A 110 14.49 4.80 -13.58
C LEU A 110 14.70 4.72 -15.09
N SER A 111 13.68 5.05 -15.89
CA SER A 111 13.76 5.07 -17.35
C SER A 111 14.27 3.76 -17.96
N LEU A 112 14.04 2.62 -17.29
CA LEU A 112 14.59 1.31 -17.64
C LEU A 112 14.39 0.93 -19.10
N ARG A 113 13.24 1.29 -19.69
CA ARG A 113 12.96 1.08 -21.11
C ARG A 113 14.08 1.59 -22.02
N ARG A 114 14.78 2.68 -21.66
CA ARG A 114 15.86 3.28 -22.45
C ARG A 114 17.24 2.65 -22.18
N ARG A 115 17.38 1.86 -21.13
CA ARG A 115 18.65 1.28 -20.67
C ARG A 115 18.87 -0.11 -21.25
N THR A 116 19.01 -0.18 -22.58
CA THR A 116 19.25 -1.45 -23.29
C THR A 116 20.69 -1.95 -23.17
N ASP A 117 21.57 -1.07 -22.69
CA ASP A 117 22.96 -1.33 -22.28
C ASP A 117 23.06 -2.29 -21.09
N LEU A 118 22.05 -2.34 -20.22
CA LEU A 118 22.08 -3.16 -19.01
C LEU A 118 21.64 -4.60 -19.27
N GLU A 119 22.22 -5.55 -18.54
CA GLU A 119 21.69 -6.91 -18.40
C GLU A 119 20.58 -6.99 -17.35
N ILE A 120 19.79 -8.05 -17.39
CA ILE A 120 18.63 -8.20 -16.49
C ILE A 120 19.07 -8.30 -15.03
N GLU A 121 20.23 -8.91 -14.77
CA GLU A 121 20.88 -9.03 -13.47
C GLU A 121 21.25 -7.65 -12.91
N SER A 122 21.82 -6.77 -13.74
CA SER A 122 22.15 -5.40 -13.32
C SER A 122 20.89 -4.59 -12.99
N ILE A 123 19.80 -4.81 -13.72
CA ILE A 123 18.50 -4.18 -13.39
C ILE A 123 17.98 -4.69 -12.04
N ALA A 124 18.12 -5.99 -11.78
CA ALA A 124 17.74 -6.61 -10.52
C ALA A 124 18.55 -6.06 -9.35
N GLU A 125 19.88 -5.99 -9.46
CA GLU A 125 20.77 -5.42 -8.44
C GLU A 125 20.35 -4.00 -8.06
N TRP A 126 20.00 -3.17 -9.05
CA TRP A 126 19.60 -1.80 -8.83
C TRP A 126 18.23 -1.67 -8.13
N ILE A 127 17.22 -2.44 -8.58
CA ILE A 127 15.84 -2.27 -8.08
C ILE A 127 15.57 -3.04 -6.78
N ASN A 128 16.28 -4.15 -6.55
CA ASN A 128 15.96 -5.06 -5.45
C ASN A 128 16.01 -4.41 -4.07
N PRO A 129 16.97 -3.52 -3.73
CA PRO A 129 16.96 -2.83 -2.45
C PRO A 129 15.70 -1.97 -2.25
N ILE A 130 15.29 -1.24 -3.28
CA ILE A 130 14.09 -0.38 -3.26
C ILE A 130 12.83 -1.24 -3.11
N MET A 131 12.70 -2.28 -3.95
CA MET A 131 11.55 -3.17 -3.94
C MET A 131 11.43 -3.91 -2.59
N ARG A 132 12.55 -4.37 -2.01
CA ARG A 132 12.56 -4.98 -0.66
C ARG A 132 12.10 -3.99 0.40
N GLY A 133 12.53 -2.73 0.35
CA GLY A 133 12.07 -1.68 1.26
C GLY A 133 10.55 -1.51 1.20
N TRP A 134 9.98 -1.41 -0.01
CA TRP A 134 8.55 -1.29 -0.19
C TRP A 134 7.77 -2.52 0.27
N ILE A 135 8.28 -3.73 -0.01
CA ILE A 135 7.67 -4.98 0.43
C ILE A 135 7.69 -5.08 1.96
N ASN A 136 8.81 -4.76 2.60
CA ASN A 136 8.95 -4.85 4.05
C ASN A 136 8.05 -3.85 4.78
N TYR A 137 7.91 -2.65 4.23
CA TYR A 137 7.01 -1.64 4.76
C TYR A 137 5.56 -1.99 4.39
N TYR A 138 5.14 -1.73 3.16
CA TYR A 138 3.73 -1.82 2.75
C TYR A 138 3.18 -3.25 2.73
N GLY A 139 4.03 -4.26 2.48
CA GLY A 139 3.62 -5.66 2.47
C GLY A 139 3.40 -6.27 3.85
N LYS A 140 3.75 -5.58 4.96
CA LYS A 140 3.60 -6.11 6.33
C LYS A 140 2.18 -6.55 6.67
N TYR A 141 1.18 -5.75 6.27
CA TYR A 141 -0.23 -6.00 6.61
C TYR A 141 -1.05 -6.53 5.43
N ASN A 142 -0.66 -6.17 4.20
CA ASN A 142 -1.40 -6.56 3.00
C ASN A 142 -0.46 -6.67 1.80
N LYS A 143 0.13 -7.85 1.60
CA LYS A 143 1.01 -8.14 0.47
C LYS A 143 0.30 -8.02 -0.87
N SER A 144 -0.97 -8.45 -0.99
CA SER A 144 -1.70 -8.40 -2.26
C SER A 144 -1.98 -6.96 -2.71
N GLY A 145 -2.04 -6.01 -1.76
CA GLY A 145 -2.09 -4.57 -2.07
C GLY A 145 -0.90 -4.07 -2.91
N MET A 146 0.23 -4.77 -2.89
CA MET A 146 1.44 -4.42 -3.64
C MET A 146 1.46 -4.97 -5.07
N TYR A 147 0.57 -5.90 -5.42
CA TYR A 147 0.59 -6.57 -6.74
C TYR A 147 0.46 -5.58 -7.90
N CYS A 148 -0.25 -4.47 -7.71
CA CYS A 148 -0.33 -3.43 -8.73
C CYS A 148 1.03 -2.76 -9.02
N VAL A 149 1.89 -2.60 -8.01
CA VAL A 149 3.25 -2.04 -8.14
C VAL A 149 4.15 -3.07 -8.81
N PHE A 150 4.07 -4.33 -8.38
CA PHE A 150 4.80 -5.45 -8.99
C PHE A 150 4.48 -5.58 -10.48
N ASN A 151 3.20 -5.57 -10.84
CA ASN A 151 2.75 -5.66 -12.22
C ASN A 151 3.15 -4.42 -13.03
N CYS A 152 3.20 -3.23 -12.42
CA CYS A 152 3.74 -2.04 -13.08
C CYS A 152 5.22 -2.23 -13.44
N PHE A 153 6.00 -2.78 -12.51
CA PHE A 153 7.40 -3.07 -12.75
C PHE A 153 7.62 -4.19 -13.77
N ASN A 154 6.89 -5.31 -13.68
CA ASN A 154 6.96 -6.41 -14.67
C ASN A 154 6.60 -5.93 -16.08
N ARG A 155 5.58 -5.08 -16.23
CA ARG A 155 5.27 -4.42 -17.51
C ARG A 155 6.40 -3.52 -18.01
N THR A 156 7.15 -2.89 -17.12
CA THR A 156 8.33 -2.10 -17.47
C THR A 156 9.47 -3.01 -17.96
N LEU A 157 9.70 -4.15 -17.31
CA LEU A 157 10.66 -5.15 -17.77
C LEU A 157 10.30 -5.71 -19.15
N VAL A 158 9.03 -6.04 -19.41
CA VAL A 158 8.57 -6.49 -20.74
C VAL A 158 8.86 -5.42 -21.80
N ARG A 159 8.58 -4.15 -21.50
CA ARG A 159 8.88 -3.05 -22.43
C ARG A 159 10.38 -2.87 -22.67
N TRP A 160 11.21 -3.09 -21.66
CA TRP A 160 12.67 -3.10 -21.79
C TRP A 160 13.13 -4.27 -22.67
N ALA A 161 12.66 -5.50 -22.41
CA ALA A 161 13.03 -6.70 -23.18
C ALA A 161 12.66 -6.55 -24.67
N ARG A 162 11.47 -6.01 -24.97
CA ARG A 162 11.06 -5.70 -26.35
C ARG A 162 11.95 -4.68 -27.05
N LYS A 163 12.59 -3.77 -26.29
CA LYS A 163 13.48 -2.77 -26.86
C LYS A 163 14.91 -3.30 -27.02
N LYS A 164 15.39 -4.12 -26.08
CA LYS A 164 16.71 -4.78 -26.09
C LYS A 164 16.82 -5.87 -27.15
N TYR A 165 15.86 -6.79 -27.21
CA TYR A 165 15.91 -7.96 -28.09
C TYR A 165 15.10 -7.75 -29.36
N LYS A 166 15.75 -7.88 -30.53
CA LYS A 166 15.15 -7.63 -31.85
C LYS A 166 13.97 -8.57 -32.14
N ASN A 167 14.10 -9.86 -31.81
CA ASN A 167 13.07 -10.89 -31.99
C ASN A 167 11.80 -10.64 -31.13
N LEU A 168 11.95 -10.03 -29.95
CA LEU A 168 10.82 -9.74 -29.05
C LEU A 168 10.10 -8.43 -29.38
N ARG A 169 10.65 -7.60 -30.28
CA ARG A 169 10.14 -6.24 -30.57
C ARG A 169 8.68 -6.26 -31.05
N ALA A 170 8.36 -7.18 -31.97
CA ALA A 170 7.06 -7.25 -32.62
C ALA A 170 5.97 -7.88 -31.73
N SER A 171 6.30 -8.88 -30.91
CA SER A 171 5.30 -9.64 -30.15
C SER A 171 5.40 -9.38 -28.64
N LYS A 172 4.38 -8.68 -28.10
CA LYS A 172 4.23 -8.52 -26.65
C LYS A 172 4.10 -9.87 -25.96
N THR A 173 3.35 -10.81 -26.54
CA THR A 173 3.11 -12.13 -25.96
C THR A 173 4.41 -12.92 -25.83
N GLN A 174 5.26 -12.92 -26.86
CA GLN A 174 6.58 -13.57 -26.76
C GLN A 174 7.48 -12.90 -25.72
N ALA A 175 7.43 -11.56 -25.60
CA ALA A 175 8.19 -10.86 -24.57
C ALA A 175 7.71 -11.18 -23.15
N VAL A 176 6.39 -11.36 -22.94
CA VAL A 176 5.86 -11.82 -21.66
C VAL A 176 6.34 -13.24 -21.36
N LYS A 177 6.17 -14.17 -22.31
CA LYS A 177 6.65 -15.56 -22.17
C LYS A 177 8.15 -15.64 -21.91
N PHE A 178 8.95 -14.81 -22.57
CA PHE A 178 10.38 -14.74 -22.34
C PHE A 178 10.70 -14.35 -20.88
N MET A 179 10.00 -13.35 -20.36
CA MET A 179 10.20 -12.93 -18.97
C MET A 179 9.64 -13.93 -17.96
N GLU A 180 8.52 -14.61 -18.27
CA GLU A 180 7.99 -15.74 -17.51
C GLU A 180 9.02 -16.86 -17.41
N CYS A 181 9.62 -17.28 -18.52
CA CYS A 181 10.67 -18.31 -18.51
C CYS A 181 11.89 -17.90 -17.67
N ILE A 182 12.24 -16.61 -17.63
CA ILE A 182 13.32 -16.14 -16.74
C ILE A 182 12.87 -16.19 -15.27
N ALA A 183 11.63 -15.78 -14.97
CA ALA A 183 11.08 -15.84 -13.63
C ALA A 183 10.97 -17.27 -13.09
N ASP A 184 10.61 -18.23 -13.94
CA ASP A 184 10.54 -19.65 -13.58
C ASP A 184 11.94 -20.24 -13.31
N ARG A 185 12.95 -19.87 -14.12
CA ARG A 185 14.33 -20.33 -13.94
C ARG A 185 15.03 -19.69 -12.75
N SER A 186 14.76 -18.41 -12.51
CA SER A 186 15.42 -17.59 -11.50
C SER A 186 14.41 -16.80 -10.68
N PRO A 187 13.57 -17.46 -9.86
CA PRO A 187 12.48 -16.82 -9.12
C PRO A 187 12.95 -15.79 -8.08
N ASN A 188 14.23 -15.84 -7.71
CA ASN A 188 14.85 -14.92 -6.76
C ASN A 188 15.57 -13.74 -7.42
N LEU A 189 15.59 -13.65 -8.75
CA LEU A 189 16.26 -12.56 -9.46
C LEU A 189 15.67 -11.20 -9.07
N PHE A 190 14.34 -11.08 -9.05
CA PHE A 190 13.66 -9.91 -8.52
C PHE A 190 12.96 -10.21 -7.21
N ALA A 191 13.09 -9.30 -6.25
CA ALA A 191 12.56 -9.48 -4.90
C ALA A 191 11.06 -9.79 -4.88
N HIS A 192 10.28 -9.21 -5.80
CA HIS A 192 8.83 -9.33 -5.82
C HIS A 192 8.31 -10.60 -6.51
N TRP A 193 9.11 -11.30 -7.32
CA TRP A 193 8.66 -12.48 -8.07
C TRP A 193 8.18 -13.63 -7.17
N ARG A 194 8.77 -13.78 -5.98
CA ARG A 194 8.34 -14.78 -4.99
C ARG A 194 6.95 -14.55 -4.38
N TYR A 195 6.35 -13.38 -4.60
CA TYR A 195 5.09 -12.99 -3.98
C TYR A 195 3.92 -12.96 -4.96
N VAL A 196 4.13 -13.35 -6.22
CA VAL A 196 3.08 -13.34 -7.25
C VAL A 196 2.95 -14.74 -7.83
N ASP A 197 1.73 -15.24 -7.92
CA ASP A 197 1.43 -16.45 -8.68
C ASP A 197 1.38 -16.08 -10.16
N GLY A 198 2.52 -16.22 -10.86
CA GLY A 198 2.69 -15.83 -12.26
C GLY A 198 3.36 -14.46 -12.45
N PHE A 199 3.68 -14.12 -13.71
CA PHE A 199 4.51 -12.96 -14.04
C PHE A 199 3.72 -11.66 -14.31
N ILE A 200 2.45 -11.72 -14.72
CA ILE A 200 1.60 -10.53 -14.99
C ILE A 200 0.16 -10.76 -14.57
#